data_AF-A0A383VNH3-F1
#
_entry.id   AF-A0A383VNH3-F1
#
_cell.length_a   1.000
_cell.length_b   1.000
_cell.length_c   1.000
_cell.angle_alpha   90.00
_cell.angle_beta   90.00
_cell.angle_gamma   90.00
#
_symmetry.space_group_name_H-M   'P 1'
#
loop_
_entity.id
_entity.type
_entity.pdbx_description
1 polymer ?
#
loop_
_entity_poly.entity_id
_entity_poly.type
_entity_poly.pdbx_seq_one_letter_code
_entity_poly.pdbx_strand_id
1 'polypeptide(L)'
;MLSALRPGAVALARPARHAAVRCCTTAAEHKLNIAKAVDKAHEGKTFKEIVKLPPGALQGLKEGKADDMLAAFKIKSIRDLAKWKHYRAARAIAVLAKTEVADARPAGSLLNVNGLVDQAYEAATLNELLAAPPSALQGLAPWTDGALAKLKIKSVGDLAKWKYASWADALVTLAEYEREDMSSR
;
A
#
# COMPACT_ATOMS: atom_id res chain seq x y z
N MET A 1 -63.03 63.65 10.24
CA MET A 1 -62.76 62.23 10.54
C MET A 1 -61.43 61.85 9.93
N LEU A 2 -60.38 61.69 10.73
CA LEU A 2 -59.19 60.95 10.28
C LEU A 2 -58.63 60.18 11.48
N SER A 3 -58.50 58.88 11.26
CA SER A 3 -58.45 57.83 12.25
C SER A 3 -57.02 57.49 12.66
N ALA A 4 -56.84 57.29 13.97
CA ALA A 4 -55.97 56.35 14.68
C ALA A 4 -54.53 56.02 14.22
N LEU A 5 -53.62 56.27 15.16
CA LEU A 5 -52.42 55.48 15.50
C LEU A 5 -52.51 53.98 15.19
N ARG A 6 -51.42 53.40 14.65
CA ARG A 6 -50.50 52.51 15.40
C ARG A 6 -49.20 52.24 14.61
N PRO A 7 -48.04 52.15 15.29
CA PRO A 7 -46.75 51.82 14.69
C PRO A 7 -46.55 50.30 14.61
N GLY A 8 -46.18 49.80 13.44
CA GLY A 8 -45.79 48.41 13.22
C GLY A 8 -44.32 48.32 12.82
N ALA A 9 -43.41 48.32 13.81
CA ALA A 9 -42.01 48.01 13.58
C ALA A 9 -41.87 46.51 13.36
N VAL A 10 -41.64 46.09 12.11
CA VAL A 10 -41.33 44.71 11.78
C VAL A 10 -39.89 44.43 12.19
N ALA A 11 -39.73 43.74 13.32
CA ALA A 11 -38.47 43.18 13.76
C ALA A 11 -38.02 42.10 12.77
N LEU A 12 -37.07 42.42 11.90
CA LEU A 12 -36.37 41.42 11.09
C LEU A 12 -35.51 40.56 12.02
N ALA A 13 -35.96 39.34 12.24
CA ALA A 13 -35.23 38.32 12.98
C ALA A 13 -33.90 38.00 12.25
N ARG A 14 -32.78 38.19 12.95
CA ARG A 14 -31.45 37.68 12.55
C ARG A 14 -31.54 36.16 12.37
N PRO A 15 -31.10 35.59 11.24
CA PRO A 15 -30.95 34.14 11.17
C PRO A 15 -29.93 33.68 12.22
N ALA A 16 -30.31 32.60 12.88
CA ALA A 16 -29.55 31.97 13.94
C ALA A 16 -28.11 31.68 13.47
N ARG A 17 -27.17 32.26 14.21
CA ARG A 17 -25.92 31.64 14.69
C ARG A 17 -25.65 30.31 13.99
N HIS A 18 -24.68 30.30 13.08
CA HIS A 18 -24.02 29.07 12.69
C HIS A 18 -23.62 28.39 14.00
N ALA A 19 -24.32 27.31 14.35
CA ALA A 19 -23.88 26.45 15.42
C ALA A 19 -22.48 26.06 15.02
N ALA A 20 -21.49 26.58 15.74
CA ALA A 20 -20.15 26.05 15.70
C ALA A 20 -20.35 24.56 15.91
N VAL A 21 -20.17 23.77 14.85
CA VAL A 21 -19.99 22.34 14.95
C VAL A 21 -18.73 22.25 15.79
N ARG A 22 -18.94 22.17 17.09
CA ARG A 22 -17.96 21.76 18.07
C ARG A 22 -17.78 20.29 17.74
N CYS A 23 -17.05 20.02 16.65
CA CYS A 23 -16.43 18.75 16.40
C CYS A 23 -15.60 18.55 17.65
N CYS A 24 -16.13 17.74 18.54
CA CYS A 24 -15.46 17.35 19.75
C CYS A 24 -14.25 16.56 19.26
N THR A 25 -13.13 17.25 19.04
CA THR A 25 -11.80 16.67 18.87
C THR A 25 -11.36 16.12 20.22
N THR A 26 -12.15 15.23 20.78
CA THR A 26 -11.64 14.20 21.66
C THR A 26 -11.31 13.06 20.72
N ALA A 27 -10.03 12.92 20.41
CA ALA A 27 -9.50 11.67 19.88
C ALA A 27 -10.11 10.56 20.73
N ALA A 28 -11.08 9.83 20.16
CA ALA A 28 -11.45 8.56 20.75
C ALA A 28 -10.13 7.80 20.95
N GLU A 29 -9.95 7.11 22.08
CA GLU A 29 -8.73 6.33 22.34
C GLU A 29 -8.48 5.38 21.16
N HIS A 30 -7.69 5.81 20.18
CA HIS A 30 -7.42 5.04 19.00
C HIS A 30 -6.41 3.98 19.42
N LYS A 31 -6.90 2.78 19.73
CA LYS A 31 -6.09 1.63 20.15
C LYS A 31 -5.32 0.97 18.99
N LEU A 32 -5.39 1.55 17.80
CA LEU A 32 -4.70 1.06 16.60
C LEU A 32 -3.19 1.19 16.81
N ASN A 33 -2.46 0.08 16.67
CA ASN A 33 -1.02 0.04 16.84
C ASN A 33 -0.37 -0.90 15.80
N ILE A 34 0.77 -0.47 15.26
CA ILE A 34 1.61 -1.20 14.29
C ILE A 34 3.08 -1.28 14.74
N ALA A 35 3.36 -1.23 16.04
CA ALA A 35 4.71 -1.30 16.66
C ALA A 35 5.58 -2.49 16.24
N LYS A 36 5.00 -3.53 15.61
CA LYS A 36 5.74 -4.66 15.05
C LYS A 36 6.17 -4.48 13.59
N ALA A 37 5.65 -3.45 12.91
CA ALA A 37 5.87 -3.20 11.49
C ALA A 37 6.78 -2.00 11.23
N VAL A 38 6.69 -0.96 12.07
CA VAL A 38 7.49 0.27 11.98
C VAL A 38 8.51 0.35 13.10
N ASP A 39 9.61 1.07 12.87
CA ASP A 39 10.57 1.37 13.94
C ASP A 39 9.92 2.17 15.08
N LYS A 40 10.44 2.01 16.31
CA LYS A 40 9.98 2.72 17.51
C LYS A 40 9.95 4.23 17.32
N ALA A 41 10.86 4.78 16.52
CA ALA A 41 10.91 6.20 16.19
C ALA A 41 9.72 6.71 15.36
N HIS A 42 8.90 5.81 14.80
CA HIS A 42 7.81 6.12 13.87
C HIS A 42 6.44 5.59 14.30
N GLU A 43 6.34 4.94 15.46
CA GLU A 43 5.08 4.41 16.00
C GLU A 43 4.01 5.48 16.27
N GLY A 44 4.41 6.72 16.54
CA GLY A 44 3.49 7.83 16.80
C GLY A 44 3.07 8.65 15.57
N LYS A 45 3.53 8.26 14.37
CA LYS A 45 3.23 8.98 13.12
C LYS A 45 1.94 8.48 12.47
N THR A 46 1.34 9.33 11.65
CA THR A 46 0.20 8.97 10.79
C THR A 46 0.61 7.98 9.71
N PHE A 47 -0.33 7.18 9.19
CA PHE A 47 -0.05 6.28 8.07
C PHE A 47 0.47 7.04 6.85
N LYS A 48 -0.09 8.23 6.57
CA LYS A 48 0.33 9.15 5.50
C LYS A 48 1.77 9.65 5.65
N GLU A 49 2.28 9.79 6.87
CA GLU A 49 3.67 10.13 7.12
C GLU A 49 4.57 8.90 6.99
N ILE A 50 4.17 7.76 7.55
CA ILE A 50 4.94 6.52 7.48
C ILE A 50 5.19 6.13 6.03
N VAL A 51 4.19 6.18 5.15
CA VAL A 51 4.36 5.78 3.74
C VAL A 51 5.35 6.66 2.96
N LYS A 52 5.66 7.86 3.45
CA LYS A 52 6.66 8.76 2.84
C LYS A 52 8.09 8.48 3.31
N LEU A 53 8.26 7.71 4.39
CA LEU A 53 9.56 7.36 4.94
C LEU A 53 10.29 6.32 4.08
N PRO A 54 11.63 6.24 4.20
CA PRO A 54 12.42 5.21 3.53
C PRO A 54 12.05 3.80 4.03
N PRO A 55 12.32 2.75 3.24
CA PRO A 55 12.00 1.37 3.62
C PRO A 55 12.73 0.91 4.91
N GLY A 56 13.87 1.51 5.24
CA GLY A 56 14.57 1.31 6.52
C GLY A 56 13.77 1.70 7.76
N ALA A 57 12.71 2.51 7.63
CA ALA A 57 11.77 2.81 8.72
C ALA A 57 10.92 1.58 9.15
N LEU A 58 10.97 0.47 8.41
CA LEU A 58 10.28 -0.76 8.78
C LEU A 58 11.15 -1.63 9.69
N GLN A 59 10.54 -2.13 10.77
CA GLN A 59 11.24 -2.89 11.77
C GLN A 59 11.84 -4.19 11.21
N GLY A 60 13.17 -4.31 11.29
CA GLY A 60 13.90 -5.52 10.88
C GLY A 60 14.46 -5.49 9.46
N LEU A 61 14.30 -4.40 8.71
CA LEU A 61 15.22 -4.11 7.61
C LEU A 61 16.52 -3.57 8.22
N LYS A 62 17.66 -4.11 7.78
CA LYS A 62 18.96 -3.54 8.16
C LYS A 62 19.07 -2.17 7.50
N GLU A 63 18.90 -1.12 8.32
CA GLU A 63 19.06 0.28 7.94
C GLU A 63 20.33 0.46 7.09
N GLY A 64 20.21 1.20 5.99
CA GLY A 64 21.30 1.46 5.04
C GLY A 64 21.44 0.38 3.96
N LYS A 65 21.69 -0.89 4.32
CA LYS A 65 21.94 -1.93 3.28
C LYS A 65 20.72 -2.22 2.42
N ALA A 66 19.55 -2.30 3.05
CA ALA A 66 18.31 -2.52 2.29
C ALA A 66 17.90 -1.27 1.52
N ASP A 67 18.14 -0.08 2.10
CA ASP A 67 17.84 1.20 1.48
C ASP A 67 18.69 1.42 0.22
N ASP A 68 20.00 1.14 0.27
CA ASP A 68 20.89 1.26 -0.90
C ASP A 68 20.50 0.29 -2.02
N MET A 69 20.12 -0.95 -1.66
CA MET A 69 19.63 -1.92 -2.63
C MET A 69 18.32 -1.46 -3.26
N LEU A 70 17.35 -1.02 -2.46
CA LEU A 70 16.05 -0.53 -2.93
C LEU A 70 16.19 0.77 -3.74
N ALA A 71 17.13 1.63 -3.38
CA ALA A 71 17.47 2.83 -4.15
C ALA A 71 17.97 2.47 -5.56
N ALA A 72 18.72 1.37 -5.72
CA ALA A 72 19.11 0.86 -7.03
C ALA A 72 17.90 0.43 -7.89
N PHE A 73 16.81 -0.02 -7.25
CA PHE A 73 15.52 -0.28 -7.90
C PHE A 73 14.66 0.97 -8.09
N LYS A 74 15.20 2.17 -7.81
CA LYS A 74 14.47 3.46 -7.78
C LYS A 74 13.35 3.49 -6.73
N ILE A 75 13.43 2.66 -5.70
CA ILE A 75 12.49 2.61 -4.58
C ILE A 75 13.09 3.43 -3.43
N LYS A 76 12.53 4.61 -3.16
CA LYS A 76 13.04 5.53 -2.12
C LYS A 76 12.14 5.59 -0.90
N SER A 77 10.88 5.23 -1.04
CA SER A 77 9.89 5.29 0.04
C SER A 77 9.13 3.97 0.20
N ILE A 78 8.50 3.78 1.37
CA ILE A 78 7.56 2.69 1.63
C ILE A 78 6.43 2.70 0.59
N ARG A 79 5.96 3.89 0.17
CA ARG A 79 4.99 4.02 -0.91
C ARG A 79 5.49 3.49 -2.26
N ASP A 80 6.74 3.74 -2.61
CA ASP A 80 7.32 3.22 -3.86
C ASP A 80 7.47 1.71 -3.80
N LEU A 81 7.83 1.17 -2.63
CA LEU A 81 7.93 -0.27 -2.39
C LEU A 81 6.56 -0.95 -2.58
N ALA A 82 5.49 -0.36 -2.04
CA ALA A 82 4.12 -0.84 -2.23
C ALA A 82 3.68 -0.80 -3.71
N LYS A 83 4.06 0.27 -4.43
CA LYS A 83 3.71 0.45 -5.86
C LYS A 83 4.60 -0.33 -6.81
N TRP A 84 5.56 -1.11 -6.30
CA TRP A 84 6.52 -1.81 -7.13
C TRP A 84 5.86 -2.92 -7.95
N LYS A 85 5.91 -2.78 -9.29
CA LYS A 85 5.20 -3.68 -10.22
C LYS A 85 5.53 -5.16 -10.01
N HIS A 86 6.80 -5.47 -9.74
CA HIS A 86 7.29 -6.85 -9.61
C HIS A 86 6.78 -7.52 -8.34
N TYR A 87 6.71 -6.79 -7.24
CA TYR A 87 6.13 -7.32 -6.01
C TYR A 87 4.63 -7.58 -6.16
N ARG A 88 3.87 -6.64 -6.75
CA ARG A 88 2.43 -6.80 -6.99
C ARG A 88 2.14 -8.00 -7.91
N ALA A 89 2.94 -8.14 -8.96
CA ALA A 89 2.92 -9.28 -9.84
C ALA A 89 3.21 -10.60 -9.12
N ALA A 90 4.30 -10.68 -8.36
CA ALA A 90 4.68 -11.86 -7.59
C ALA A 90 3.55 -12.27 -6.62
N ARG A 91 2.97 -11.30 -5.91
CA ARG A 91 1.82 -11.52 -5.03
C ARG A 91 0.58 -12.02 -5.79
N ALA A 92 0.26 -11.45 -6.95
CA ALA A 92 -0.86 -11.88 -7.77
C ALA A 92 -0.68 -13.33 -8.27
N ILE A 93 0.52 -13.65 -8.76
CA ILE A 93 0.90 -15.03 -9.15
C ILE A 93 0.73 -15.96 -7.95
N ALA A 94 1.25 -15.59 -6.78
CA ALA A 94 1.16 -16.44 -5.57
C ALA A 94 -0.27 -16.68 -5.07
N VAL A 95 -1.18 -15.73 -5.31
CA VAL A 95 -2.60 -15.89 -4.98
C VAL A 95 -3.27 -16.84 -5.98
N LEU A 96 -3.09 -16.61 -7.28
CA LEU A 96 -3.72 -17.40 -8.34
C LEU A 96 -3.13 -18.81 -8.48
N ALA A 97 -1.84 -19.00 -8.20
CA ALA A 97 -1.20 -20.31 -8.20
C ALA A 97 -1.87 -21.31 -7.24
N LYS A 98 -2.48 -20.82 -6.15
CA LYS A 98 -3.25 -21.67 -5.23
C LYS A 98 -4.54 -22.24 -5.83
N THR A 99 -5.05 -21.60 -6.88
CA THR A 99 -6.25 -22.03 -7.61
C THR A 99 -5.91 -22.85 -8.84
N GLU A 100 -4.62 -22.92 -9.20
CA GLU A 100 -4.15 -23.69 -10.34
C GLU A 100 -4.27 -25.19 -10.03
N VAL A 101 -4.87 -25.92 -10.97
CA VAL A 101 -4.91 -27.38 -10.95
C VAL A 101 -3.89 -27.87 -11.97
N ALA A 102 -2.95 -28.70 -11.51
CA ALA A 102 -1.89 -29.25 -12.35
C ALA A 102 -2.47 -29.96 -13.58
N ASP A 103 -1.89 -29.68 -14.76
CA ASP A 103 -2.21 -30.30 -16.05
C ASP A 103 -3.68 -30.16 -16.51
N ALA A 104 -4.47 -29.32 -15.87
CA ALA A 104 -5.90 -29.12 -16.18
C ALA A 104 -6.15 -27.89 -17.08
N ARG A 105 -5.17 -27.48 -17.90
CA ARG A 105 -5.34 -26.33 -18.80
C ARG A 105 -6.43 -26.67 -19.83
N PRO A 106 -7.55 -25.92 -19.89
CA PRO A 106 -8.58 -26.20 -20.88
C PRO A 106 -8.08 -25.89 -22.29
N ALA A 107 -8.45 -26.74 -23.26
CA ALA A 107 -8.13 -26.53 -24.66
C ALA A 107 -8.71 -25.18 -25.14
N GLY A 108 -7.87 -24.34 -25.75
CA GLY A 108 -8.25 -22.98 -26.18
C GLY A 108 -8.12 -21.89 -25.11
N SER A 109 -7.55 -22.16 -23.94
CA SER A 109 -7.30 -21.14 -22.91
C SER A 109 -6.39 -20.02 -23.42
N LEU A 110 -6.91 -18.80 -23.45
CA LEU A 110 -6.22 -17.56 -23.85
C LEU A 110 -5.46 -16.87 -22.69
N LEU A 111 -5.54 -17.43 -21.47
CA LEU A 111 -4.87 -16.87 -20.30
C LEU A 111 -3.35 -16.89 -20.51
N ASN A 112 -2.74 -15.72 -20.40
CA ASN A 112 -1.31 -15.51 -20.51
C ASN A 112 -0.87 -14.29 -19.69
N VAL A 113 0.41 -14.24 -19.33
CA VAL A 113 1.04 -13.13 -18.61
C VAL A 113 2.33 -12.70 -19.32
N ASN A 114 2.42 -12.85 -20.63
CA ASN A 114 3.65 -12.66 -21.40
C ASN A 114 4.25 -11.26 -21.24
N GLY A 115 3.41 -10.22 -21.04
CA GLY A 115 3.88 -8.86 -20.75
C GLY A 115 4.48 -8.64 -19.35
N LEU A 116 4.48 -9.66 -18.50
CA LEU A 116 5.02 -9.63 -17.15
C LEU A 116 6.28 -10.47 -16.98
N VAL A 117 6.40 -11.56 -17.75
CA VAL A 117 7.48 -12.54 -17.64
C VAL A 117 8.47 -12.38 -18.80
N ASP A 118 9.68 -12.86 -18.62
CA ASP A 118 10.65 -12.96 -19.71
C ASP A 118 10.21 -14.02 -20.74
N GLN A 119 10.70 -13.91 -21.97
CA GLN A 119 10.36 -14.82 -23.07
C GLN A 119 10.60 -16.30 -22.70
N ALA A 120 11.61 -16.57 -21.87
CA ALA A 120 11.92 -17.93 -21.39
C ALA A 120 10.81 -18.55 -20.51
N TYR A 121 9.93 -17.74 -19.92
CA TYR A 121 8.92 -18.18 -18.95
C TYR A 121 7.47 -17.97 -19.43
N GLU A 122 7.24 -17.60 -20.69
CA GLU A 122 5.88 -17.38 -21.23
C GLU A 122 5.02 -18.65 -21.26
N ALA A 123 5.66 -19.82 -21.37
CA ALA A 123 4.98 -21.12 -21.35
C ALA A 123 4.88 -21.72 -19.93
N ALA A 124 5.47 -21.07 -18.91
CA ALA A 124 5.49 -21.58 -17.55
C ALA A 124 4.12 -21.44 -16.87
N THR A 125 3.80 -22.40 -16.02
CA THR A 125 2.66 -22.37 -15.10
C THR A 125 2.88 -21.36 -13.96
N LEU A 126 1.82 -20.96 -13.26
CA LEU A 126 1.97 -20.05 -12.12
C LEU A 126 2.81 -20.67 -11.01
N ASN A 127 2.73 -21.99 -10.82
CA ASN A 127 3.57 -22.70 -9.86
C ASN A 127 5.06 -22.70 -10.25
N GLU A 128 5.37 -22.90 -11.53
CA GLU A 128 6.75 -22.78 -12.04
C GLU A 128 7.28 -21.34 -11.92
N LEU A 129 6.44 -20.34 -12.22
CA LEU A 129 6.79 -18.94 -12.03
C LEU A 129 7.11 -18.61 -10.57
N LEU A 130 6.45 -19.23 -9.59
CA LEU A 130 6.79 -19.03 -8.18
C LEU A 130 8.16 -19.60 -7.81
N ALA A 131 8.58 -20.68 -8.45
CA ALA A 131 9.91 -21.27 -8.25
C ALA A 131 11.00 -20.52 -9.04
N ALA A 132 10.62 -19.78 -10.08
CA ALA A 132 11.53 -19.02 -10.93
C ALA A 132 12.25 -17.89 -10.16
N PRO A 133 13.45 -17.48 -10.61
CA PRO A 133 14.19 -16.35 -10.04
C PRO A 133 13.46 -15.02 -10.32
N PRO A 134 13.73 -13.95 -9.55
CA PRO A 134 13.16 -12.64 -9.81
C PRO A 134 13.43 -12.11 -11.23
N SER A 135 14.58 -12.42 -11.84
CA SER A 135 14.90 -12.12 -13.24
C SER A 135 13.94 -12.73 -14.27
N ALA A 136 13.13 -13.74 -13.89
CA ALA A 136 12.05 -14.25 -14.73
C ALA A 136 10.95 -13.20 -14.98
N LEU A 137 10.88 -12.13 -14.19
CA LEU A 137 9.94 -11.02 -14.40
C LEU A 137 10.58 -9.95 -15.29
N GLN A 138 9.86 -9.56 -16.34
CA GLN A 138 10.34 -8.61 -17.34
C GLN A 138 10.68 -7.24 -16.73
N GLY A 139 11.93 -6.81 -16.91
CA GLY A 139 12.47 -5.55 -16.40
C GLY A 139 13.31 -5.69 -15.12
N LEU A 140 13.48 -6.90 -14.60
CA LEU A 140 14.53 -7.22 -13.64
C LEU A 140 15.75 -7.75 -14.38
N ALA A 141 16.89 -7.07 -14.20
CA ALA A 141 18.14 -7.47 -14.83
C ALA A 141 18.82 -8.59 -14.03
N PRO A 142 19.74 -9.39 -14.61
CA PRO A 142 20.35 -10.53 -13.90
C PRO A 142 21.05 -10.17 -12.58
N TRP A 143 21.57 -8.95 -12.45
CA TRP A 143 22.21 -8.49 -11.21
C TRP A 143 21.22 -8.36 -10.04
N THR A 144 19.91 -8.26 -10.32
CA THR A 144 18.88 -8.12 -9.29
C THR A 144 18.72 -9.38 -8.46
N ASP A 145 18.99 -10.55 -9.05
CA ASP A 145 18.92 -11.84 -8.34
C ASP A 145 19.98 -11.88 -7.23
N GLY A 146 21.19 -11.42 -7.52
CA GLY A 146 22.26 -11.30 -6.53
C GLY A 146 21.96 -10.28 -5.44
N ALA A 147 21.26 -9.19 -5.76
CA ALA A 147 20.83 -8.19 -4.77
C ALA A 147 19.72 -8.75 -3.85
N LEU A 148 18.70 -9.36 -4.43
CA LEU A 148 17.57 -9.94 -3.69
C LEU A 148 17.98 -11.17 -2.87
N ALA A 149 18.94 -11.97 -3.34
CA ALA A 149 19.49 -13.09 -2.59
C ALA A 149 20.11 -12.66 -1.25
N LYS A 150 20.68 -11.45 -1.16
CA LYS A 150 21.20 -10.90 0.11
C LYS A 150 20.09 -10.65 1.14
N LEU A 151 18.87 -10.42 0.68
CA LEU A 151 17.66 -10.30 1.50
C LEU A 151 16.98 -11.65 1.73
N LYS A 152 17.62 -12.76 1.35
CA LYS A 152 17.09 -14.13 1.35
C LYS A 152 15.89 -14.31 0.41
N ILE A 153 15.75 -13.47 -0.61
CA ILE A 153 14.73 -13.58 -1.66
C ILE A 153 15.39 -14.24 -2.87
N LYS A 154 15.09 -15.52 -3.12
CA LYS A 154 15.72 -16.28 -4.22
C LYS A 154 14.76 -16.55 -5.38
N SER A 155 13.46 -16.45 -5.12
CA SER A 155 12.41 -16.76 -6.09
C SER A 155 11.32 -15.68 -6.11
N VAL A 156 10.51 -15.68 -7.17
CA VAL A 156 9.28 -14.87 -7.23
C VAL A 156 8.35 -15.22 -6.07
N GLY A 157 8.31 -16.50 -5.66
CA GLY A 157 7.55 -16.94 -4.49
C GLY A 157 8.05 -16.34 -3.17
N ASP A 158 9.37 -16.21 -2.99
CA ASP A 158 9.95 -15.53 -1.82
C ASP A 158 9.64 -14.04 -1.85
N LEU A 159 9.68 -13.43 -3.04
CA LEU A 159 9.34 -12.02 -3.22
C LEU A 159 7.87 -11.77 -2.88
N ALA A 160 6.96 -12.67 -3.29
CA ALA A 160 5.54 -12.60 -2.96
C ALA A 160 5.27 -12.71 -1.45
N LYS A 161 6.04 -13.54 -0.75
CA LYS A 161 5.95 -13.75 0.71
C LYS A 161 6.71 -12.69 1.51
N TRP A 162 7.30 -11.71 0.85
CA TRP A 162 8.16 -10.75 1.52
C TRP A 162 7.38 -9.80 2.42
N LYS A 163 7.57 -9.95 3.74
CA LYS A 163 6.79 -9.24 4.76
C LYS A 163 6.87 -7.72 4.66
N TYR A 164 8.01 -7.14 4.29
CA TYR A 164 8.19 -5.69 4.24
C TYR A 164 7.40 -5.05 3.10
N ALA A 165 7.38 -5.68 1.93
CA ALA A 165 6.56 -5.23 0.82
C ALA A 165 5.06 -5.43 1.10
N SER A 166 4.69 -6.48 1.85
CA SER A 166 3.31 -6.67 2.32
C SER A 166 2.88 -5.61 3.33
N TRP A 167 3.76 -5.23 4.25
CA TRP A 167 3.50 -4.14 5.19
C TRP A 167 3.39 -2.81 4.45
N ALA A 168 4.26 -2.55 3.48
CA ALA A 168 4.19 -1.35 2.66
C ALA A 168 2.85 -1.24 1.91
N ASP A 169 2.39 -2.32 1.26
CA ASP A 169 1.10 -2.37 0.57
C ASP A 169 -0.08 -2.12 1.53
N ALA A 170 -0.06 -2.76 2.70
CA ALA A 170 -1.07 -2.56 3.74
C ALA A 170 -1.08 -1.12 4.28
N LEU A 171 0.09 -0.54 4.55
CA LEU A 171 0.23 0.83 5.03
C LEU A 171 -0.27 1.84 4.01
N VAL A 172 0.07 1.67 2.73
CA VAL A 172 -0.43 2.54 1.65
C VAL A 172 -1.95 2.42 1.52
N THR A 173 -2.48 1.20 1.56
CA THR A 173 -3.92 0.97 1.50
C THR A 173 -4.64 1.66 2.65
N LEU A 174 -4.16 1.50 3.90
CA LEU A 174 -4.77 2.14 5.06
C LEU A 174 -4.60 3.67 5.06
N ALA A 175 -3.49 4.18 4.53
CA ALA A 175 -3.25 5.62 4.40
C ALA A 175 -4.27 6.32 3.48
N GLU A 176 -4.92 5.60 2.57
CA GLU A 176 -6.00 6.14 1.73
C GLU A 176 -7.29 6.41 2.52
N TYR A 177 -7.51 5.67 3.61
CA TYR A 177 -8.67 5.82 4.49
C TYR A 177 -8.37 6.70 5.72
N GLU A 178 -7.12 7.12 5.89
CA GLU A 178 -6.72 7.97 6.99
C GLU A 178 -7.16 9.42 6.78
N ARG A 179 -7.95 9.92 7.72
CA ARG A 179 -8.45 11.30 7.75
C ARG A 179 -7.67 12.12 8.75
N GLU A 180 -7.23 13.30 8.33
CA GLU A 180 -6.36 14.17 9.15
C GLU A 180 -7.11 14.78 10.34
N ASP A 181 -8.43 14.91 10.22
CA ASP A 181 -9.32 15.39 11.26
C ASP A 181 -9.83 14.29 12.19
N MET A 182 -9.36 13.04 12.02
CA MET A 182 -9.77 11.85 12.80
C MET A 182 -11.29 11.64 12.83
N SER A 183 -12.02 12.19 11.86
CA SER A 183 -13.47 12.13 11.82
C SER A 183 -13.95 10.82 11.18
N SER A 184 -15.17 10.41 11.54
CA SER A 184 -15.79 9.17 11.04
C SER A 184 -16.69 9.38 9.82
N ARG A 185 -16.85 10.63 9.34
CA ARG A 185 -17.81 11.02 8.30
C ARG A 185 -17.32 12.12 7.40
#